data_AF-A0A352A0Z9-F1
#
_entry.id   AF-A0A352A0Z9-F1
#
_cell.length_a   1.000
_cell.length_b   1.000
_cell.length_c   1.000
_cell.angle_alpha   90.00
_cell.angle_beta   90.00
_cell.angle_gamma   90.00
#
_symmetry.space_group_name_H-M   'P 1'
#
loop_
_entity.id
_entity.type
_entity.pdbx_description
1 polymer ?
#
loop_
_entity_poly.entity_id
_entity_poly.type
_entity_poly.pdbx_seq_one_letter_code
_entity_poly.pdbx_strand_id
1 'polypeptide(L)'
;MSRNPLRKLAPVESFLIITIIVLLILFSVFFIRNVQLAHKTGVFQSHMPISELLLKNKQTNQTSVRDIEYIDAWMTFQYINFIFDIREDYLKETLYIEDVRYPNISIGRYIKNQKLDSAIFIKEVKERVFEYMSLHPIK
;
A
#
# COMPACT_ATOMS: atom_id res chain seq x y z
N MET A 1 30.53 -55.34 -16.04
CA MET A 1 31.81 -54.82 -15.50
C MET A 1 31.51 -53.50 -14.78
N SER A 2 31.08 -53.59 -13.52
CA SER A 2 30.64 -52.42 -12.74
C SER A 2 31.88 -51.72 -12.18
N ARG A 3 32.18 -50.51 -12.66
CA ARG A 3 33.27 -49.68 -12.11
C ARG A 3 32.75 -49.04 -10.83
N ASN A 4 33.22 -49.53 -9.69
CA ASN A 4 32.96 -48.93 -8.38
C ASN A 4 33.31 -47.43 -8.40
N PRO A 5 32.38 -46.52 -8.04
CA PRO A 5 32.60 -45.07 -8.10
C PRO A 5 33.47 -44.53 -6.97
N LEU A 6 33.97 -45.38 -6.06
CA LEU A 6 34.86 -44.99 -4.96
C LEU A 6 36.32 -44.88 -5.44
N ARG A 7 36.54 -43.98 -6.41
CA ARG A 7 37.88 -43.46 -6.69
C ARG A 7 38.25 -42.59 -5.48
N LYS A 8 39.29 -43.00 -4.74
CA LYS A 8 39.80 -42.27 -3.57
C LYS A 8 39.96 -40.79 -3.95
N LEU A 9 39.07 -39.93 -3.44
CA LEU A 9 39.20 -38.49 -3.63
C LEU A 9 40.50 -38.05 -2.99
N ALA A 10 41.21 -37.14 -3.65
CA ALA A 10 42.40 -36.57 -3.04
C ALA A 10 42.00 -35.85 -1.73
N PRO A 11 42.86 -35.83 -0.70
CA PRO A 11 42.52 -35.20 0.59
C PRO A 11 42.04 -33.75 0.39
N VAL A 12 42.62 -33.03 -0.58
CA VAL A 12 42.26 -31.66 -0.94
C VAL A 12 40.81 -31.53 -1.42
N GLU A 13 40.34 -32.47 -2.26
CA GLU A 13 38.96 -32.46 -2.77
C GLU A 13 37.96 -32.72 -1.63
N SER A 14 38.33 -33.61 -0.69
CA SER A 14 37.52 -33.88 0.49
C SER A 14 37.39 -32.64 1.40
N PHE A 15 38.48 -31.88 1.60
CA PHE A 15 38.45 -30.62 2.35
C PHE A 15 37.57 -29.56 1.68
N LEU A 16 37.62 -29.43 0.36
CA LEU A 16 36.78 -28.47 -0.37
C LEU A 16 35.29 -28.81 -0.24
N ILE A 17 34.93 -30.10 -0.38
CA ILE A 17 33.53 -30.54 -0.24
C ILE A 17 33.01 -30.24 1.17
N ILE A 18 33.78 -30.55 2.21
CA ILE A 18 33.41 -30.27 3.60
C ILE A 18 33.21 -28.76 3.81
N THR A 19 34.11 -27.94 3.27
CA THR A 19 34.02 -26.47 3.38
C THR A 19 32.76 -25.92 2.73
N ILE A 20 32.41 -26.41 1.54
CA ILE A 20 31.19 -26.01 0.82
C ILE A 20 29.94 -26.39 1.61
N ILE A 21 29.90 -27.61 2.17
CA ILE A 21 28.77 -28.07 2.98
C ILE A 21 28.59 -27.19 4.21
N VAL A 22 29.68 -26.85 4.92
CA VAL A 22 29.62 -25.95 6.08
C VAL A 22 29.11 -24.56 5.68
N LEU A 23 29.58 -24.02 4.56
CA LEU A 23 29.16 -22.72 4.08
C LEU A 23 27.67 -22.70 3.70
N LEU A 24 27.16 -23.76 3.07
CA LEU A 24 25.73 -23.93 2.78
C LEU A 24 24.88 -23.99 4.05
N ILE A 25 25.33 -24.71 5.08
CA ILE A 25 24.62 -24.78 6.36
C ILE A 25 24.56 -23.39 7.02
N LEU A 26 25.68 -22.67 7.08
CA LEU A 26 25.74 -21.32 7.63
C LEU A 26 24.83 -20.35 6.86
N PHE A 27 24.86 -20.41 5.52
CA PHE A 27 24.00 -19.60 4.67
C PHE A 27 22.51 -19.91 4.90
N SER A 28 22.15 -21.19 5.02
CA SER A 28 20.78 -21.61 5.30
C SER A 28 20.29 -21.07 6.64
N VAL A 29 21.10 -21.15 7.69
CA VAL A 29 20.73 -20.62 9.02
C VAL A 29 20.59 -19.10 8.97
N PHE A 30 21.50 -18.41 8.29
CA PHE A 30 21.43 -16.96 8.08
C PHE A 30 20.16 -16.55 7.33
N PHE A 31 19.83 -17.27 6.24
CA PHE A 31 18.65 -17.02 5.43
C PHE A 31 17.36 -17.22 6.24
N ILE A 32 17.24 -18.32 6.98
CA ILE A 32 16.07 -18.59 7.82
C ILE A 32 15.88 -17.49 8.88
N ARG A 33 16.95 -17.04 9.54
CA ARG A 33 16.86 -15.95 10.52
C ARG A 33 16.42 -14.63 9.90
N ASN A 34 16.95 -14.27 8.73
CA ASN A 34 16.56 -13.05 8.04
C ASN A 34 15.12 -13.09 7.53
N VAL A 35 14.67 -14.24 7.00
CA VAL A 35 13.28 -14.43 6.59
C VAL A 35 12.32 -14.39 7.78
N GLN A 36 12.70 -15.01 8.91
CA GLN A 36 11.90 -14.93 10.14
C GLN A 36 11.86 -13.51 10.72
N LEU A 37 12.97 -12.76 10.66
CA LEU A 37 12.99 -11.36 11.05
C LEU A 37 12.10 -10.52 10.13
N ALA A 38 12.16 -10.71 8.82
CA ALA A 38 11.29 -10.03 7.85
C ALA A 38 9.79 -10.35 8.05
N HIS A 39 9.48 -11.59 8.43
CA HIS A 39 8.12 -11.98 8.81
C HIS A 39 7.66 -11.34 10.13
N LYS A 40 8.55 -11.22 11.12
CA LYS A 40 8.25 -10.59 12.42
C LYS A 40 8.19 -9.06 12.34
N THR A 41 8.93 -8.43 11.43
CA THR A 41 8.94 -6.97 11.24
C THR A 41 7.81 -6.48 10.33
N GLY A 42 6.89 -7.34 9.91
CA GLY A 42 5.69 -6.94 9.17
C GLY A 42 5.96 -6.41 7.76
N VAL A 43 7.19 -6.56 7.23
CA VAL A 43 7.55 -6.10 5.87
C VAL A 43 6.72 -6.80 4.78
N PHE A 44 6.14 -7.98 5.11
CA PHE A 44 5.21 -8.75 4.27
C PHE A 44 3.75 -8.74 4.76
N GLN A 45 3.38 -7.92 5.76
CA GLN A 45 1.96 -7.72 6.11
C GLN A 45 1.32 -6.76 5.10
N SER A 46 1.06 -7.26 3.89
CA SER A 46 0.28 -6.61 2.84
C SER A 46 -1.22 -6.48 3.17
N HIS A 47 -1.58 -6.40 4.46
CA HIS A 47 -2.94 -6.21 4.98
C HIS A 47 -2.94 -5.34 6.24
N MET A 48 -1.94 -4.49 6.46
CA MET A 48 -2.21 -3.35 7.35
C MET A 48 -3.22 -2.47 6.59
N PRO A 49 -4.46 -2.32 7.08
CA PRO A 49 -5.43 -1.52 6.38
C PRO A 49 -4.82 -0.12 6.29
N ILE A 50 -4.79 0.46 5.08
CA ILE A 50 -4.23 1.79 4.81
C ILE A 50 -4.73 2.82 5.84
N SER A 51 -5.94 2.60 6.38
CA SER A 51 -6.49 3.36 7.50
C SER A 51 -5.57 3.42 8.72
N GLU A 52 -4.91 2.36 9.18
CA GLU A 52 -4.06 2.42 10.40
C GLU A 52 -2.79 3.27 10.20
N LEU A 53 -2.13 3.13 9.04
CA LEU A 53 -0.95 3.95 8.70
C LEU A 53 -1.33 5.42 8.50
N LEU A 54 -2.48 5.67 7.87
CA LEU A 54 -2.95 7.02 7.69
C LEU A 54 -3.52 7.63 8.99
N LEU A 55 -4.11 6.84 9.90
CA LEU A 55 -4.60 7.29 11.21
C LEU A 55 -3.45 7.78 12.08
N LYS A 56 -2.32 7.08 12.05
CA LYS A 56 -1.09 7.50 12.73
C LYS A 56 -0.56 8.83 12.18
N ASN A 57 -0.68 9.07 10.88
CA ASN A 57 -0.33 10.36 10.25
C ASN A 57 -1.36 11.47 10.51
N LYS A 58 -2.65 11.13 10.60
CA LYS A 58 -3.76 12.06 10.92
C LYS A 58 -3.61 12.64 12.32
N GLN A 59 -3.11 11.86 13.29
CA GLN A 59 -2.83 12.34 14.65
C GLN A 59 -1.77 13.44 14.71
N THR A 60 -0.84 13.50 13.73
CA THR A 60 0.23 14.50 13.72
C THR A 60 -0.02 15.66 12.77
N ASN A 61 -0.88 15.48 11.76
CA ASN A 61 -1.18 16.50 10.76
C ASN A 61 -2.69 16.75 10.75
N GLN A 62 -3.12 17.81 11.43
CA GLN A 62 -4.47 18.34 11.28
C GLN A 62 -4.63 18.83 9.83
N THR A 63 -5.36 18.07 9.03
CA THR A 63 -5.69 18.44 7.65
C THR A 63 -6.46 19.76 7.66
N SER A 64 -5.93 20.74 6.95
CA SER A 64 -6.48 22.09 6.85
C SER A 64 -7.40 22.21 5.65
N VAL A 65 -8.30 23.19 5.68
CA VAL A 65 -9.10 23.61 4.51
C VAL A 65 -8.21 23.94 3.30
N ARG A 66 -6.96 24.37 3.54
CA ARG A 66 -5.98 24.60 2.46
C ARG A 66 -5.62 23.34 1.69
N ASP A 67 -5.71 22.17 2.31
CA ASP A 67 -5.30 20.92 1.69
C ASP A 67 -6.29 20.45 0.59
N ILE A 68 -7.49 21.04 0.57
CA ILE A 68 -8.51 20.79 -0.47
C ILE A 68 -7.98 21.15 -1.86
N GLU A 69 -7.10 22.17 -1.96
CA GLU A 69 -6.50 22.57 -3.23
C GLU A 69 -5.67 21.46 -3.87
N TYR A 70 -5.12 20.55 -3.06
CA TYR A 70 -4.30 19.42 -3.52
C TYR A 70 -5.12 18.19 -3.95
N ILE A 71 -6.46 18.22 -3.86
CA ILE A 71 -7.29 17.17 -4.43
C ILE A 71 -7.06 17.10 -5.93
N ASP A 72 -6.77 15.89 -6.42
CA ASP A 72 -6.39 15.65 -7.81
C ASP A 72 -6.93 14.30 -8.32
N ALA A 73 -6.94 14.12 -9.64
CA ALA A 73 -7.58 13.01 -10.35
C ALA A 73 -7.06 11.62 -9.94
N TRP A 74 -5.81 11.52 -9.50
CA TRP A 74 -5.22 10.24 -9.12
C TRP A 74 -5.79 9.71 -7.78
N MET A 75 -6.35 10.59 -6.93
CA MET A 75 -6.86 10.23 -5.61
C MET A 75 -8.15 9.44 -5.70
N THR A 76 -8.35 8.49 -4.77
CA THR A 76 -9.62 7.76 -4.59
C THR A 76 -10.58 8.54 -3.70
N PHE A 77 -11.88 8.29 -3.86
CA PHE A 77 -12.88 8.84 -2.94
C PHE A 77 -12.64 8.35 -1.51
N GLN A 78 -12.19 7.10 -1.33
CA GLN A 78 -11.82 6.58 -0.02
C GLN A 78 -10.67 7.37 0.62
N TYR A 79 -9.64 7.73 -0.15
CA TYR A 79 -8.53 8.54 0.34
C TYR A 79 -9.00 9.93 0.78
N ILE A 80 -9.86 10.57 -0.02
CA ILE A 80 -10.41 11.89 0.30
C ILE A 80 -11.28 11.81 1.56
N ASN A 81 -12.18 10.82 1.63
CA ASN A 81 -13.02 10.61 2.80
C ASN A 81 -12.19 10.42 4.06
N PHE A 82 -11.10 9.65 3.95
CA PHE A 82 -10.17 9.43 5.05
C PHE A 82 -9.47 10.72 5.49
N ILE A 83 -8.85 11.45 4.55
CA ILE A 83 -8.01 12.61 4.83
C ILE A 83 -8.84 13.76 5.43
N PHE A 84 -10.04 13.99 4.91
CA PHE A 84 -10.91 15.09 5.34
C PHE A 84 -11.99 14.67 6.34
N ASP A 85 -11.93 13.44 6.85
CA ASP A 85 -12.89 12.88 7.81
C ASP A 85 -14.37 12.95 7.36
N ILE A 86 -14.57 12.71 6.07
CA ILE A 86 -15.88 12.77 5.43
C ILE A 86 -16.57 11.42 5.58
N ARG A 87 -17.87 11.47 5.89
CA ARG A 87 -18.72 10.28 5.91
C ARG A 87 -18.67 9.56 4.56
N GLU A 88 -18.55 8.24 4.58
CA GLU A 88 -18.24 7.45 3.39
C GLU A 88 -19.26 7.61 2.26
N ASP A 89 -20.53 7.83 2.58
CA ASP A 89 -21.65 8.03 1.64
C ASP A 89 -21.81 9.48 1.13
N TYR A 90 -21.24 10.48 1.82
CA TYR A 90 -21.54 11.89 1.54
C TYR A 90 -21.17 12.30 0.11
N LEU A 91 -19.94 12.00 -0.33
CA LEU A 91 -19.52 12.32 -1.71
C LEU A 91 -20.29 11.51 -2.73
N LYS A 92 -20.72 10.29 -2.39
CA LYS A 92 -21.55 9.46 -3.27
C LYS A 92 -22.91 10.10 -3.50
N GLU A 93 -23.57 10.53 -2.43
CA GLU A 93 -24.90 11.12 -2.45
C GLU A 93 -24.90 12.50 -3.12
N THR A 94 -23.92 13.34 -2.78
CA THR A 94 -23.86 14.74 -3.25
C THR A 94 -23.41 14.88 -4.71
N LEU A 95 -22.55 13.97 -5.19
CA LEU A 95 -22.06 13.94 -6.58
C LEU A 95 -22.79 12.90 -7.43
N TYR A 96 -23.82 12.23 -6.89
CA TYR A 96 -24.61 11.21 -7.57
C TYR A 96 -23.76 10.11 -8.22
N ILE A 97 -22.80 9.56 -7.46
CA ILE A 97 -21.87 8.54 -7.97
C ILE A 97 -22.53 7.16 -7.95
N GLU A 98 -22.73 6.58 -9.13
CA GLU A 98 -23.36 5.26 -9.31
C GLU A 98 -22.35 4.12 -9.52
N ASP A 99 -21.05 4.42 -9.59
CA ASP A 99 -20.02 3.40 -9.86
C ASP A 99 -19.91 2.41 -8.70
N VAL A 100 -20.10 1.12 -9.00
CA VAL A 100 -20.04 0.02 -8.03
C VAL A 100 -18.70 -0.11 -7.31
N ARG A 101 -17.63 0.49 -7.85
CA ARG A 101 -16.29 0.49 -7.25
C ARG A 101 -16.09 1.61 -6.25
N TYR A 102 -17.06 2.51 -6.07
CA TYR A 102 -17.02 3.50 -5.00
C TYR A 102 -16.92 2.82 -3.63
N PRO A 103 -16.11 3.32 -2.68
CA PRO A 103 -15.26 4.53 -2.75
C PRO A 103 -13.84 4.29 -3.30
N ASN A 104 -13.51 3.07 -3.70
CA ASN A 104 -12.16 2.63 -4.07
C ASN A 104 -11.73 3.04 -5.50
N ILE A 105 -12.61 3.67 -6.27
CA ILE A 105 -12.30 4.22 -7.60
C ILE A 105 -11.61 5.59 -7.48
N SER A 106 -10.63 5.86 -8.34
CA SER A 106 -10.01 7.19 -8.44
C SER A 106 -10.92 8.17 -9.18
N ILE A 107 -10.85 9.45 -8.80
CA ILE A 107 -11.60 10.52 -9.46
C ILE A 107 -11.38 10.49 -10.98
N GLY A 108 -10.12 10.41 -11.41
CA GLY A 108 -9.74 10.37 -12.82
C GLY A 108 -10.28 9.14 -13.56
N ARG A 109 -10.32 7.97 -12.90
CA ARG A 109 -10.92 6.77 -13.50
C ARG A 109 -12.44 6.94 -13.62
N TYR A 110 -13.10 7.52 -12.61
CA TYR A 110 -14.53 7.81 -12.66
C TYR A 110 -14.87 8.79 -13.80
N ILE A 111 -14.17 9.94 -13.85
CA ILE A 111 -14.29 10.95 -14.93
C ILE A 111 -14.16 10.30 -16.30
N LYS A 112 -13.13 9.46 -16.49
CA LYS A 112 -12.88 8.78 -17.77
C LYS A 112 -14.02 7.84 -18.16
N ASN A 113 -14.57 7.09 -17.21
CA ASN A 113 -15.64 6.13 -17.48
C ASN A 113 -16.96 6.83 -17.81
N GLN A 114 -17.24 7.94 -17.13
CA GLN A 114 -18.45 8.73 -17.31
C GLN A 114 -18.32 9.82 -18.39
N LYS A 115 -17.15 9.94 -19.03
CA LYS A 115 -16.83 10.94 -20.06
C LYS A 115 -17.11 12.39 -19.58
N LEU A 116 -16.77 12.66 -18.33
CA LEU A 116 -16.93 13.99 -17.73
C LEU A 116 -15.75 14.89 -18.07
N ASP A 117 -15.95 16.20 -17.97
CA ASP A 117 -14.85 17.15 -18.00
C ASP A 117 -14.04 17.07 -16.70
N SER A 118 -12.72 16.89 -16.83
CA SER A 118 -11.87 16.66 -15.68
C SER A 118 -11.73 17.87 -14.78
N ALA A 119 -11.65 19.08 -15.34
CA ALA A 119 -11.47 20.30 -14.56
C ALA A 119 -12.74 20.64 -13.79
N ILE A 120 -13.90 20.50 -14.44
CA ILE A 120 -15.21 20.75 -13.84
C ILE A 120 -15.46 19.77 -12.70
N PHE A 121 -15.30 18.46 -12.93
CA PHE A 121 -15.63 17.47 -11.91
C PHE A 121 -14.69 17.52 -10.70
N ILE A 122 -13.40 17.77 -10.90
CA ILE A 122 -12.46 17.96 -9.77
C ILE A 122 -12.84 19.20 -8.96
N LYS A 123 -13.27 20.28 -9.62
CA LYS A 123 -13.77 21.49 -8.92
C LYS A 123 -14.99 21.16 -8.07
N GLU A 124 -15.96 20.42 -8.60
CA GLU A 124 -17.15 19.98 -7.85
C GLU A 124 -16.77 19.14 -6.62
N VAL A 125 -15.84 18.20 -6.76
CA VAL A 125 -15.34 17.42 -5.62
C VAL A 125 -14.76 18.35 -4.54
N LYS A 126 -13.91 19.31 -4.92
CA LYS A 126 -13.32 20.28 -3.98
C LYS A 126 -14.39 21.09 -3.26
N GLU A 127 -15.43 21.53 -3.97
CA GLU A 127 -16.54 22.30 -3.40
C GLU A 127 -17.33 21.48 -2.38
N ARG A 128 -17.64 20.20 -2.65
CA ARG A 128 -18.35 19.34 -1.70
C ARG A 128 -17.52 19.02 -0.46
N VAL A 129 -16.22 18.81 -0.64
CA VAL A 129 -15.30 18.63 0.50
C VAL A 129 -15.27 19.88 1.37
N PHE A 130 -15.14 21.06 0.74
CA PHE A 130 -15.14 22.34 1.45
C PHE A 130 -16.45 22.58 2.22
N GLU A 131 -17.59 22.33 1.58
CA GLU A 131 -18.91 22.42 2.20
C GLU A 131 -19.00 21.52 3.44
N TYR A 132 -18.58 20.26 3.32
CA TYR A 132 -18.60 19.31 4.44
C TYR A 132 -17.74 19.78 5.61
N MET A 133 -16.50 20.20 5.34
CA MET A 133 -15.57 20.68 6.37
C MET A 133 -16.04 21.96 7.05
N SER A 134 -16.75 22.83 6.32
CA SER A 134 -17.30 24.07 6.87
C SER A 134 -18.46 23.79 7.84
N LEU A 135 -19.26 22.75 7.58
CA LEU A 135 -20.35 22.32 8.45
C LEU A 135 -19.87 21.46 9.62
N HIS A 136 -18.76 20.74 9.46
CA HIS A 136 -18.19 19.84 10.46
C HIS A 136 -16.73 20.19 10.73
N PRO A 137 -16.45 21.33 11.39
CA PRO A 137 -15.08 21.72 11.68
C PRO A 137 -14.41 20.66 12.56
N ILE A 138 -13.25 20.19 12.11
CA ILE A 138 -12.41 19.24 12.86
C ILE A 138 -11.98 19.95 14.16
N LYS A 139 -12.32 19.37 15.31
CA LYS A 139 -11.94 19.88 16.64
C LYS A 139 -10.50 19.54 17.00
#